data_AF-A0A1G3N076-F1
#
_entry.id   AF-A0A1G3N076-F1
#
_cell.length_a   1.000
_cell.length_b   1.000
_cell.length_c   1.000
_cell.angle_alpha   90.00
_cell.angle_beta   90.00
_cell.angle_gamma   90.00
#
_symmetry.space_group_name_H-M   'P 1'
#
loop_
_entity.id
_entity.type
_entity.pdbx_description
1 polymer ?
#
loop_
_entity_poly.entity_id
_entity_poly.type
_entity_poly.pdbx_seq_one_letter_code
_entity_poly.pdbx_strand_id
1 'polypeptide(L)'
;MKNANIIAVCLLFCLAVFAPAAQSDAAMTTEVPSEVTLASLPATIDDFLVLREAHGNNPAGTAALFVAAMIRYAEDQAAGLPMLVSILVNDNSLLVAAQAGRGYRGYDLSANTRYLIDRLPPAPWISRSYIVGTSPENGYSLPEGGLRLAFSTNRYSQVSADEVRIFVACSGADSPRPLRLRRNSAGLWKVVEFSSLVVGIRQPAAAASDDL
;
A
#
# COMPACT_ATOMS: atom_id res chain seq x y z
N MET A 1 -78.95 -17.69 31.84
CA MET A 1 -78.78 -18.89 31.01
C MET A 1 -78.82 -18.47 29.54
N LYS A 2 -77.75 -18.79 28.78
CA LYS A 2 -77.62 -18.76 27.30
C LYS A 2 -77.63 -17.35 26.67
N ASN A 3 -76.74 -16.91 25.77
CA ASN A 3 -75.70 -17.56 24.95
C ASN A 3 -74.68 -16.50 24.45
N ALA A 4 -73.51 -17.00 24.07
CA ALA A 4 -72.34 -16.29 23.54
C ALA A 4 -72.50 -15.74 22.11
N ASN A 5 -71.66 -14.77 21.74
CA ASN A 5 -71.10 -14.51 20.38
C ASN A 5 -69.97 -13.46 20.53
N ILE A 6 -68.69 -13.84 20.52
CA ILE A 6 -67.79 -14.09 19.36
C ILE A 6 -67.43 -12.82 18.57
N ILE A 7 -66.26 -12.27 18.92
CA ILE A 7 -65.08 -11.91 18.08
C ILE A 7 -65.34 -11.25 16.71
N ALA A 8 -64.78 -10.04 16.51
CA ALA A 8 -64.05 -9.66 15.29
C ALA A 8 -63.25 -8.35 15.49
N VAL A 9 -62.03 -8.47 16.02
CA VAL A 9 -61.01 -7.40 15.90
C VAL A 9 -60.34 -7.58 14.55
N CYS A 10 -60.69 -6.72 13.59
CA CYS A 10 -60.11 -6.72 12.25
C CYS A 10 -58.83 -5.87 12.26
N LEU A 11 -57.71 -6.50 12.66
CA LEU A 11 -56.36 -5.95 12.50
C LEU A 11 -55.99 -6.03 11.01
N LEU A 12 -56.05 -4.89 10.32
CA LEU A 12 -55.59 -4.75 8.94
C LEU A 12 -54.05 -4.84 8.94
N PHE A 13 -53.53 -6.04 8.78
CA PHE A 13 -52.10 -6.29 8.60
C PHE A 13 -51.75 -5.99 7.13
N CYS A 14 -51.32 -4.77 6.83
CA CYS A 14 -50.76 -4.43 5.53
C CYS A 14 -49.43 -5.19 5.36
N LEU A 15 -49.47 -6.34 4.69
CA LEU A 15 -48.27 -7.00 4.17
C LEU A 15 -47.65 -6.08 3.10
N ALA A 16 -46.66 -5.30 3.48
CA ALA A 16 -45.72 -4.73 2.52
C ALA A 16 -44.88 -5.88 1.96
N VAL A 17 -45.19 -6.30 0.73
CA VAL A 17 -44.36 -7.21 -0.05
C VAL A 17 -43.05 -6.46 -0.35
N PHE A 18 -42.04 -6.67 0.49
CA PHE A 18 -40.68 -6.25 0.20
C PHE A 18 -40.14 -7.16 -0.90
N ALA A 19 -40.22 -6.69 -2.14
CA ALA A 19 -39.48 -7.29 -3.23
C ALA A 19 -37.98 -7.12 -2.93
N PRO A 20 -37.15 -8.19 -2.97
CA PRO A 20 -35.71 -8.02 -2.86
C PRO A 20 -35.25 -7.24 -4.10
N ALA A 21 -34.73 -6.03 -3.88
CA ALA A 21 -34.03 -5.31 -4.93
C ALA A 21 -32.84 -6.18 -5.37
N ALA A 22 -32.86 -6.63 -6.61
CA ALA A 22 -31.72 -7.28 -7.23
C ALA A 22 -30.56 -6.27 -7.25
N GLN A 23 -29.64 -6.39 -6.28
CA GLN A 23 -28.36 -5.70 -6.33
C GLN A 23 -27.60 -6.31 -7.51
N SER A 24 -27.37 -5.51 -8.54
CA SER A 24 -26.52 -5.88 -9.65
C SER A 24 -25.09 -6.07 -9.11
N ASP A 25 -24.52 -7.27 -9.27
CA ASP A 25 -23.09 -7.55 -9.12
C ASP A 25 -22.32 -6.87 -10.27
N ALA A 26 -22.39 -5.54 -10.35
CA ALA A 26 -21.40 -4.78 -11.08
C ALA A 26 -20.09 -4.96 -10.32
N ALA A 27 -19.09 -5.58 -10.95
CA ALA A 27 -17.75 -5.70 -10.38
C ALA A 27 -17.27 -4.31 -9.95
N MET A 28 -17.31 -4.04 -8.64
CA MET A 28 -16.98 -2.74 -8.08
C MET A 28 -15.50 -2.48 -8.37
N THR A 29 -15.24 -1.50 -9.23
CA THR A 29 -13.86 -1.13 -9.57
C THR A 29 -13.23 -0.47 -8.34
N THR A 30 -12.03 -0.91 -7.97
CA THR A 30 -11.29 -0.33 -6.85
C THR A 30 -10.88 1.10 -7.21
N GLU A 31 -11.39 2.08 -6.47
CA GLU A 31 -10.96 3.47 -6.61
C GLU A 31 -9.53 3.62 -6.07
N VAL A 32 -8.68 4.31 -6.85
CA VAL A 32 -7.28 4.55 -6.51
C VAL A 32 -7.03 6.05 -6.61
N PRO A 33 -6.75 6.74 -5.48
CA PRO A 33 -6.31 8.12 -5.50
C PRO A 33 -5.10 8.32 -6.40
N SER A 34 -5.12 9.36 -7.24
CA SER A 34 -3.99 9.67 -8.13
C SER A 34 -2.78 10.23 -7.38
N GLU A 35 -2.97 10.75 -6.17
CA GLU A 35 -1.88 11.24 -5.32
C GLU A 35 -2.14 10.94 -3.85
N VAL A 36 -1.05 10.77 -3.10
CA VAL A 36 -1.04 10.69 -1.64
C VAL A 36 0.13 11.51 -1.11
N THR A 37 -0.10 12.25 -0.02
CA THR A 37 0.95 12.97 0.70
C THR A 37 1.06 12.44 2.12
N LEU A 38 2.26 11.98 2.50
CA LEU A 38 2.60 11.68 3.89
C LEU A 38 3.24 12.92 4.51
N ALA A 39 2.78 13.33 5.69
CA ALA A 39 3.31 14.52 6.37
C ALA A 39 4.81 14.41 6.68
N SER A 40 5.28 13.21 7.02
CA SER A 40 6.69 12.93 7.30
C SER A 40 7.03 11.46 7.07
N LEU A 41 8.33 11.15 7.05
CA LEU A 41 8.81 9.78 7.11
C LEU A 41 8.62 9.23 8.54
N PRO A 42 7.96 8.08 8.74
CA PRO A 42 7.80 7.49 10.06
C PRO A 42 9.18 7.13 10.65
N ALA A 43 9.40 7.46 11.93
CA ALA A 43 10.67 7.18 12.61
C ALA A 43 10.69 5.79 13.24
N THR A 44 9.56 5.38 13.81
CA THR A 44 9.40 4.12 14.51
C THR A 44 8.29 3.27 13.89
N ILE A 45 8.26 1.99 14.23
CA ILE A 45 7.15 1.12 13.84
C ILE A 45 5.81 1.66 14.35
N ASP A 46 5.75 2.28 15.53
CA ASP A 46 4.50 2.82 16.07
C ASP A 46 4.00 4.01 15.23
N ASP A 47 4.88 4.93 14.82
CA ASP A 47 4.54 6.01 13.89
C ASP A 47 4.01 5.46 12.56
N PHE A 48 4.67 4.41 12.06
CA PHE A 48 4.27 3.74 10.83
C PHE A 48 2.87 3.13 10.96
N LEU A 49 2.55 2.51 12.09
CA LEU A 49 1.23 1.93 12.33
C LEU A 49 0.15 3.01 12.38
N VAL A 50 0.43 4.17 12.98
CA VAL A 50 -0.50 5.32 12.97
C VAL A 50 -0.78 5.79 11.54
N LEU A 51 0.27 5.98 10.73
CA LEU A 51 0.09 6.34 9.31
C LEU A 51 -0.66 5.25 8.52
N ARG A 52 -0.45 3.97 8.87
CA ARG A 52 -1.15 2.85 8.23
C ARG A 52 -2.63 2.83 8.56
N GLU A 53 -3.05 3.15 9.78
CA GLU A 53 -4.47 3.27 10.08
C GLU A 53 -5.11 4.45 9.32
N ALA A 54 -4.36 5.55 9.12
CA ALA A 54 -4.84 6.70 8.37
C ALA A 54 -4.93 6.47 6.84
N HIS A 55 -3.99 5.73 6.25
CA HIS A 55 -3.85 5.63 4.79
C HIS A 55 -3.98 4.21 4.21
N GLY A 56 -3.87 3.16 5.02
CA GLY A 56 -3.77 1.76 4.55
C GLY A 56 -5.08 1.11 4.11
N ASN A 57 -6.19 1.85 4.12
CA ASN A 57 -7.52 1.38 3.72
C ASN A 57 -7.76 1.45 2.20
N ASN A 58 -6.83 2.02 1.43
CA ASN A 58 -6.87 2.09 -0.03
C ASN A 58 -5.49 1.74 -0.66
N PRO A 59 -5.44 1.34 -1.94
CA PRO A 59 -4.20 0.91 -2.59
C PRO A 59 -3.11 1.99 -2.66
N ALA A 60 -3.47 3.24 -2.96
CA ALA A 60 -2.51 4.34 -3.12
C ALA A 60 -1.85 4.70 -1.78
N GLY A 61 -2.62 4.73 -0.69
CA GLY A 61 -2.10 4.98 0.65
C GLY A 61 -1.16 3.86 1.12
N THR A 62 -1.51 2.60 0.89
CA THR A 62 -0.59 1.47 1.16
C THR A 62 0.68 1.54 0.31
N ALA A 63 0.58 1.97 -0.94
CA ALA A 63 1.75 2.17 -1.79
C ALA A 63 2.67 3.28 -1.28
N ALA A 64 2.10 4.42 -0.83
CA ALA A 64 2.83 5.50 -0.20
C ALA A 64 3.57 5.02 1.07
N LEU A 65 2.89 4.25 1.92
CA LEU A 65 3.50 3.66 3.12
C LEU A 65 4.60 2.67 2.77
N PHE A 66 4.45 1.87 1.72
CA PHE A 66 5.49 0.95 1.28
C PHE A 66 6.75 1.70 0.80
N VAL A 67 6.60 2.77 0.03
CA VAL A 67 7.73 3.63 -0.37
C VAL A 67 8.38 4.28 0.85
N ALA A 68 7.60 4.78 1.82
CA ALA A 68 8.15 5.29 3.08
C ALA A 68 8.94 4.23 3.86
N ALA A 69 8.44 2.99 3.93
CA ALA A 69 9.17 1.88 4.54
C ALA A 69 10.48 1.56 3.79
N MET A 70 10.50 1.64 2.46
CA MET A 70 11.71 1.46 1.65
C MET A 70 12.74 2.58 1.92
N ILE A 71 12.29 3.84 2.00
CA ILE A 71 13.17 4.96 2.33
C ILE A 71 13.75 4.76 3.73
N ARG A 72 12.91 4.44 4.72
CA ARG A 72 13.38 4.18 6.09
C ARG A 72 14.35 3.01 6.14
N TYR A 73 14.11 1.91 5.42
CA TYR A 73 15.03 0.77 5.39
C TYR A 73 16.39 1.12 4.76
N ALA A 74 16.40 1.99 3.75
CA ALA A 74 17.64 2.46 3.15
C ALA A 74 18.50 3.30 4.14
N GLU A 75 17.84 4.04 5.04
CA GLU A 75 18.49 4.92 6.02
C GLU A 75 18.84 4.18 7.32
N ASP A 76 17.94 3.32 7.81
CA ASP A 76 18.06 2.54 9.02
C ASP A 76 17.32 1.20 8.84
N GLN A 77 18.08 0.14 8.58
CA GLN A 77 17.52 -1.18 8.36
C GLN A 77 16.76 -1.72 9.59
N ALA A 78 17.19 -1.38 10.81
CA ALA A 78 16.55 -1.85 12.03
C ALA A 78 15.18 -1.21 12.21
N ALA A 79 15.05 0.08 11.91
CA ALA A 79 13.78 0.79 11.94
C ALA A 79 12.87 0.42 10.75
N GLY A 80 13.43 0.23 9.54
CA GLY A 80 12.65 -0.03 8.33
C GLY A 80 12.15 -1.48 8.18
N LEU A 81 12.89 -2.46 8.70
CA LEU A 81 12.51 -3.88 8.62
C LEU A 81 11.09 -4.16 9.15
N PRO A 82 10.72 -3.75 10.39
CA PRO A 82 9.37 -4.01 10.89
C PRO A 82 8.28 -3.30 10.06
N MET A 83 8.57 -2.14 9.47
CA MET A 83 7.63 -1.43 8.60
C MET A 83 7.34 -2.23 7.33
N LEU A 84 8.39 -2.71 6.66
CA LEU A 84 8.29 -3.58 5.47
C LEU A 84 7.52 -4.86 5.80
N VAL A 85 7.92 -5.59 6.85
CA VAL A 85 7.23 -6.83 7.26
C VAL A 85 5.74 -6.57 7.56
N SER A 86 5.40 -5.42 8.13
CA SER A 86 4.02 -5.10 8.49
C SER A 86 3.10 -4.79 7.30
N ILE A 87 3.64 -4.49 6.11
CA ILE A 87 2.84 -4.06 4.94
C ILE A 87 2.83 -5.06 3.78
N LEU A 88 3.74 -6.05 3.79
CA LEU A 88 3.74 -7.15 2.82
C LEU A 88 2.66 -8.19 3.14
N VAL A 89 2.18 -8.91 2.12
CA VAL A 89 1.34 -10.09 2.34
C VAL A 89 2.17 -11.23 2.93
N ASN A 90 1.55 -11.98 3.84
CA ASN A 90 2.07 -13.23 4.37
C ASN A 90 1.52 -14.43 3.56
N ASP A 91 2.16 -14.75 2.44
CA ASP A 91 1.82 -15.91 1.59
C ASP A 91 3.00 -16.87 1.36
N ASN A 92 4.01 -16.81 2.23
CA ASN A 92 5.30 -17.51 2.12
C ASN A 92 6.21 -17.09 0.95
N SER A 93 5.72 -16.25 0.01
CA SER A 93 6.57 -15.74 -1.07
C SER A 93 7.39 -14.53 -0.60
N LEU A 94 6.76 -13.64 0.17
CA LEU A 94 7.38 -12.41 0.64
C LEU A 94 7.89 -12.46 2.08
N LEU A 95 7.19 -13.20 2.94
CA LEU A 95 7.49 -13.32 4.37
C LEU A 95 7.68 -14.79 4.75
N VAL A 96 8.51 -15.04 5.76
CA VAL A 96 8.73 -16.36 6.37
C VAL A 96 8.66 -16.24 7.88
N ALA A 97 8.48 -17.36 8.58
CA ALA A 97 8.59 -17.38 10.03
C ALA A 97 9.97 -16.88 10.47
N ALA A 98 10.00 -15.94 11.41
CA ALA A 98 11.23 -15.37 11.93
C ALA A 98 11.96 -16.37 12.83
N GLN A 99 13.29 -16.33 12.77
CA GLN A 99 14.14 -16.94 13.80
C GLN A 99 14.11 -16.08 15.08
N ALA A 100 14.43 -16.68 16.23
CA ALA A 100 14.44 -15.98 17.51
C ALA A 100 15.32 -14.71 17.45
N GLY A 101 14.75 -13.58 17.91
CA GLY A 101 15.45 -12.29 17.95
C GLY A 101 15.52 -11.53 16.62
N ARG A 102 14.79 -11.95 15.59
CA ARG A 102 14.71 -11.27 14.28
C ARG A 102 13.27 -10.97 13.86
N GLY A 103 13.13 -10.10 12.87
CA GLY A 103 11.87 -9.81 12.21
C GLY A 103 10.90 -8.98 13.05
N TYR A 104 9.62 -9.08 12.72
CA TYR A 104 8.53 -8.35 13.36
C TYR A 104 7.28 -9.22 13.47
N ARG A 105 6.71 -9.30 14.68
CA ARG A 105 5.53 -10.13 15.00
C ARG A 105 5.63 -11.58 14.50
N GLY A 106 6.81 -12.19 14.63
CA GLY A 106 7.06 -13.59 14.25
C GLY A 106 7.35 -13.81 12.77
N TYR A 107 7.47 -12.75 11.96
CA TYR A 107 7.77 -12.84 10.53
C TYR A 107 9.04 -12.06 10.16
N ASP A 108 9.79 -12.57 9.19
CA ASP A 108 10.93 -11.89 8.55
C ASP A 108 10.75 -11.93 7.03
N LEU A 109 11.52 -11.13 6.30
CA LEU A 109 11.55 -11.16 4.83
C LEU A 109 12.03 -12.53 4.34
N SER A 110 11.39 -13.08 3.32
CA SER A 110 11.91 -14.24 2.59
C SER A 110 13.27 -13.92 1.95
N ALA A 111 14.07 -14.94 1.63
CA ALA A 111 15.39 -14.75 1.02
C ALA A 111 15.34 -13.92 -0.28
N ASN A 112 14.34 -14.17 -1.13
CA ASN A 112 14.13 -13.42 -2.37
C ASN A 112 13.75 -11.96 -2.10
N THR A 113 12.86 -11.71 -1.13
CA THR A 113 12.45 -10.36 -0.73
C THR A 113 13.63 -9.59 -0.15
N ARG A 114 14.43 -10.24 0.69
CA ARG A 114 15.65 -9.67 1.27
C ARG A 114 16.66 -9.30 0.19
N TYR A 115 16.89 -10.19 -0.78
CA TYR A 115 17.76 -9.91 -1.93
C TYR A 115 17.35 -8.67 -2.72
N LEU A 116 16.04 -8.41 -2.86
CA LEU A 116 15.50 -7.23 -3.53
C LEU A 116 15.68 -5.96 -2.68
N ILE A 117 15.30 -6.04 -1.40
CA ILE A 117 15.28 -4.90 -0.47
C ILE A 117 16.69 -4.48 -0.03
N ASP A 118 17.65 -5.39 0.06
CA ASP A 118 19.04 -5.08 0.43
C ASP A 118 19.81 -4.31 -0.65
N ARG A 119 19.18 -4.04 -1.80
CA ARG A 119 19.68 -3.11 -2.82
C ARG A 119 19.49 -1.65 -2.43
N LEU A 120 18.61 -1.36 -1.47
CA LEU A 120 18.24 0.01 -1.09
C LEU A 120 19.32 0.75 -0.27
N PRO A 121 19.94 0.16 0.77
CA PRO A 121 20.94 0.88 1.57
C PRO A 121 22.15 1.42 0.77
N PRO A 122 22.77 0.66 -0.15
CA PRO A 122 23.87 1.20 -0.97
C PRO A 122 23.39 2.13 -2.10
N ALA A 123 22.08 2.20 -2.36
CA ALA A 123 21.48 2.99 -3.43
C ALA A 123 20.18 3.68 -2.98
N PRO A 124 20.24 4.60 -1.99
CA PRO A 124 19.04 5.21 -1.39
C PRO A 124 18.21 6.02 -2.39
N TRP A 125 18.79 6.45 -3.51
CA TRP A 125 18.06 7.10 -4.60
C TRP A 125 16.97 6.22 -5.21
N ILE A 126 17.09 4.89 -5.14
CA ILE A 126 16.08 3.95 -5.66
C ILE A 126 14.73 4.22 -5.00
N SER A 127 14.67 4.22 -3.68
CA SER A 127 13.42 4.44 -2.94
C SER A 127 12.96 5.90 -3.00
N ARG A 128 13.90 6.85 -3.02
CA ARG A 128 13.58 8.29 -3.11
C ARG A 128 13.00 8.68 -4.47
N SER A 129 13.32 7.96 -5.56
CA SER A 129 12.84 8.24 -6.92
C SER A 129 11.31 8.22 -7.10
N TYR A 130 10.57 7.67 -6.12
CA TYR A 130 9.10 7.64 -6.12
C TYR A 130 8.46 8.87 -5.48
N ILE A 131 9.26 9.78 -4.91
CA ILE A 131 8.78 11.02 -4.29
C ILE A 131 8.77 12.13 -5.34
N VAL A 132 7.63 12.80 -5.48
CA VAL A 132 7.46 13.90 -6.42
C VAL A 132 8.38 15.07 -6.02
N GLY A 133 9.12 15.59 -7.00
CA GLY A 133 10.14 16.63 -6.78
C GLY A 133 11.57 16.08 -6.70
N THR A 134 11.75 14.76 -6.64
CA THR A 134 13.06 14.12 -6.80
C THR A 134 13.41 13.93 -8.27
N SER A 135 14.70 13.86 -8.59
CA SER A 135 15.22 13.65 -9.94
C SER A 135 16.69 13.18 -9.90
N PRO A 136 17.22 12.56 -10.97
CA PRO A 136 18.66 12.36 -11.10
C PRO A 136 19.48 13.64 -10.87
N GLU A 137 19.01 14.76 -11.40
CA GLU A 137 19.71 16.05 -11.42
C GLU A 137 19.88 16.66 -10.02
N ASN A 138 18.89 16.51 -9.14
CA ASN A 138 18.96 16.96 -7.75
C ASN A 138 19.42 15.86 -6.77
N GLY A 139 19.99 14.78 -7.29
CA GLY A 139 20.46 13.64 -6.50
C GLY A 139 19.36 12.93 -5.71
N TYR A 140 18.11 13.07 -6.14
CA TYR A 140 16.92 12.58 -5.46
C TYR A 140 16.76 13.11 -4.02
N SER A 141 17.10 14.38 -3.82
CA SER A 141 16.87 15.08 -2.55
C SER A 141 15.38 15.11 -2.21
N LEU A 142 15.02 14.65 -1.00
CA LEU A 142 13.64 14.66 -0.54
C LEU A 142 13.16 16.11 -0.30
N PRO A 143 11.96 16.48 -0.76
CA PRO A 143 11.43 17.82 -0.58
C PRO A 143 11.06 18.10 0.89
N GLU A 144 11.13 19.38 1.28
CA GLU A 144 10.53 19.87 2.53
C GLU A 144 8.99 19.91 2.40
N GLY A 145 8.27 19.76 3.52
CA GLY A 145 6.81 19.87 3.53
C GLY A 145 6.03 18.58 3.20
N GLY A 146 6.68 17.43 3.28
CA GLY A 146 6.05 16.11 3.21
C GLY A 146 6.40 15.32 1.93
N LEU A 147 6.06 14.03 1.95
CA LEU A 147 6.38 13.08 0.90
C LEU A 147 5.15 12.88 0.02
N ARG A 148 5.13 13.53 -1.15
CA ARG A 148 4.07 13.36 -2.15
C ARG A 148 4.43 12.24 -3.12
N LEU A 149 3.47 11.38 -3.42
CA LEU A 149 3.57 10.31 -4.41
C LEU A 149 2.41 10.40 -5.38
N ALA A 150 2.68 10.09 -6.65
CA ALA A 150 1.70 10.08 -7.71
C ALA A 150 1.51 8.66 -8.27
N PHE A 151 0.27 8.33 -8.59
CA PHE A 151 -0.18 7.02 -9.02
C PHE A 151 -1.06 7.11 -10.26
N SER A 152 -1.08 6.04 -11.03
CA SER A 152 -2.00 5.87 -12.14
C SER A 152 -2.52 4.44 -12.21
N THR A 153 -3.64 4.29 -12.90
CA THR A 153 -4.28 3.00 -13.22
C THR A 153 -4.61 2.96 -14.72
N ASN A 154 -4.85 1.76 -15.24
CA ASN A 154 -5.37 1.58 -16.60
C ASN A 154 -6.47 0.51 -16.61
N ARG A 155 -7.03 0.22 -17.79
CA ARG A 155 -8.12 -0.78 -17.96
C ARG A 155 -7.78 -2.20 -17.50
N TYR A 156 -6.50 -2.50 -17.24
CA TYR A 156 -6.00 -3.79 -16.75
C TYR A 156 -5.48 -3.72 -15.30
N SER A 157 -5.77 -2.63 -14.59
CA SER A 157 -5.37 -2.45 -13.19
C SER A 157 -6.16 -3.35 -12.24
N GLN A 158 -7.45 -3.57 -12.47
CA GLN A 158 -8.23 -4.50 -11.65
C GLN A 158 -7.81 -5.94 -11.96
N VAL A 159 -7.32 -6.68 -10.96
CA VAL A 159 -6.93 -8.10 -11.09
C VAL A 159 -8.05 -9.02 -10.60
N SER A 160 -8.62 -8.69 -9.44
CA SER A 160 -9.80 -9.34 -8.86
C SER A 160 -10.52 -8.35 -7.94
N ALA A 161 -11.64 -8.72 -7.30
CA ALA A 161 -12.33 -7.82 -6.36
C ALA A 161 -11.42 -7.29 -5.23
N ASP A 162 -10.42 -8.09 -4.83
CA ASP A 162 -9.51 -7.77 -3.72
C ASP A 162 -8.07 -7.52 -4.17
N GLU A 163 -7.76 -7.54 -5.47
CA GLU A 163 -6.40 -7.32 -5.98
C GLU A 163 -6.36 -6.28 -7.10
N VAL A 164 -5.41 -5.35 -6.98
CA VAL A 164 -5.20 -4.27 -7.94
C VAL A 164 -3.72 -4.13 -8.28
N ARG A 165 -3.44 -3.79 -9.53
CA ARG A 165 -2.13 -3.33 -10.02
C ARG A 165 -2.21 -1.84 -10.27
N ILE A 166 -1.47 -1.06 -9.49
CA ILE A 166 -1.30 0.38 -9.71
C ILE A 166 0.09 0.66 -10.29
N PHE A 167 0.29 1.88 -10.76
CA PHE A 167 1.56 2.32 -11.31
C PHE A 167 2.06 3.55 -10.55
N VAL A 168 3.23 3.42 -9.90
CA VAL A 168 3.85 4.48 -9.09
C VAL A 168 4.75 5.34 -9.98
N ALA A 169 4.50 6.65 -10.02
CA ALA A 169 5.36 7.58 -10.75
C ALA A 169 6.80 7.53 -10.24
N CYS A 170 7.78 7.59 -11.13
CA CYS A 170 9.19 7.44 -10.80
C CYS A 170 10.02 8.43 -11.63
N SER A 171 10.77 9.29 -10.96
CA SER A 171 11.64 10.28 -11.61
C SER A 171 12.93 9.66 -12.19
N GLY A 172 13.30 8.48 -11.71
CA GLY A 172 14.50 7.76 -12.13
C GLY A 172 14.29 6.74 -13.25
N ALA A 173 13.12 6.71 -13.89
CA ALA A 173 12.79 5.79 -14.98
C ALA A 173 11.93 6.46 -16.07
N ASP A 174 11.85 5.86 -17.26
CA ASP A 174 10.98 6.36 -18.35
C ASP A 174 9.50 6.09 -18.14
N SER A 175 9.16 5.15 -17.26
CA SER A 175 7.79 4.71 -17.04
C SER A 175 7.48 4.49 -15.56
N PRO A 176 6.23 4.77 -15.13
CA PRO A 176 5.74 4.39 -13.81
C PRO A 176 5.93 2.90 -13.51
N ARG A 177 6.29 2.55 -12.27
CA ARG A 177 6.58 1.17 -11.87
C ARG A 177 5.32 0.47 -11.35
N PRO A 178 5.02 -0.75 -11.82
CA PRO A 178 3.86 -1.50 -11.35
C PRO A 178 4.06 -1.96 -9.92
N LEU A 179 3.00 -1.84 -9.11
CA LEU A 179 2.90 -2.36 -7.75
C LEU A 179 1.58 -3.12 -7.64
N ARG A 180 1.62 -4.39 -7.22
CA ARG A 180 0.39 -5.16 -6.95
C ARG A 180 0.07 -5.14 -5.48
N LEU A 181 -1.19 -4.89 -5.17
CA LEU A 181 -1.71 -4.86 -3.82
C LEU A 181 -2.93 -5.75 -3.71
N ARG A 182 -3.07 -6.42 -2.56
CA ARG A 182 -4.21 -7.25 -2.23
C ARG A 182 -4.82 -6.83 -0.90
N ARG A 183 -6.15 -6.72 -0.86
CA ARG A 183 -6.92 -6.47 0.35
C ARG A 183 -7.04 -7.75 1.16
N ASN A 184 -6.81 -7.67 2.46
CA ASN A 184 -7.04 -8.79 3.36
C ASN A 184 -8.48 -8.77 3.91
N SER A 185 -8.86 -9.82 4.64
CA SER A 185 -10.19 -9.95 5.26
C SER A 185 -10.50 -8.87 6.31
N ALA A 186 -9.49 -8.18 6.84
CA ALA A 186 -9.65 -7.04 7.74
C ALA A 186 -9.80 -5.70 6.99
N GLY A 187 -9.85 -5.71 5.66
CA GLY A 187 -10.03 -4.52 4.83
C GLY A 187 -8.75 -3.70 4.58
N LEU A 188 -7.59 -4.15 5.07
CA LEU A 188 -6.29 -3.52 4.85
C LEU A 188 -5.64 -4.00 3.56
N TRP A 189 -5.06 -3.07 2.80
CA TRP A 189 -4.28 -3.41 1.62
C TRP A 189 -2.84 -3.80 2.00
N LYS A 190 -2.31 -4.80 1.30
CA LYS A 190 -0.95 -5.34 1.47
C LYS A 190 -0.25 -5.45 0.13
N VAL A 191 1.08 -5.27 0.11
CA VAL A 191 1.90 -5.37 -1.11
C VAL A 191 2.21 -6.82 -1.44
N VAL A 192 1.93 -7.23 -2.69
CA VAL A 192 2.07 -8.59 -3.24
C VAL A 192 3.25 -8.71 -4.21
N GLU A 193 3.53 -7.67 -4.99
CA GLU A 193 4.61 -7.66 -5.98
C GLU A 193 5.14 -6.25 -6.15
N PHE A 194 6.45 -6.08 -5.97
CA PHE A 194 7.13 -4.80 -6.02
C PHE A 194 8.50 -4.84 -6.70
N SER A 195 8.93 -5.98 -7.26
CA SER A 195 10.30 -6.16 -7.78
C SER A 195 10.73 -5.08 -8.78
N SER A 196 9.80 -4.57 -9.58
CA SER A 196 10.04 -3.47 -10.53
C SER A 196 10.41 -2.15 -9.86
N LEU A 197 10.09 -1.96 -8.57
CA LEU A 197 10.39 -0.72 -7.85
C LEU A 197 11.87 -0.61 -7.46
N VAL A 198 12.62 -1.73 -7.43
CA VAL A 198 13.99 -1.77 -6.93
C VAL A 198 15.04 -1.99 -8.02
N VAL A 199 14.67 -1.75 -9.29
CA VAL A 199 15.52 -2.03 -10.46
C VAL A 199 15.44 -0.93 -11.52
N GLY A 200 16.54 -0.77 -12.27
CA GLY A 200 16.58 0.10 -13.45
C GLY A 200 16.30 1.57 -13.14
N ILE A 201 16.72 2.05 -11.96
CA ILE A 201 16.62 3.46 -11.56
C ILE A 201 17.92 4.14 -11.94
N ARG A 202 17.83 5.26 -12.66
CA ARG A 202 18.98 6.11 -13.04
C ARG A 202 19.75 6.51 -11.79
N GLN A 203 21.07 6.46 -11.86
CA GLN A 203 21.91 7.00 -10.81
C GLN A 203 21.72 8.52 -10.70
N PRO A 204 21.99 9.11 -9.52
CA PRO A 204 22.17 10.56 -9.40
C PRO A 204 23.13 11.07 -10.46
N ALA A 205 22.86 12.25 -11.03
CA ALA A 205 23.89 12.98 -11.74
C ALA A 205 25.06 13.16 -10.76
N ALA A 206 26.28 12.81 -11.16
CA ALA A 206 27.45 13.06 -10.34
C ALA A 206 27.44 14.55 -9.95
N ALA A 207 27.65 14.86 -8.67
CA ALA A 207 27.98 16.22 -8.30
C ALA A 207 29.19 16.61 -9.16
N ALA A 208 29.06 17.66 -9.97
CA ALA A 208 30.21 18.18 -10.68
C ALA A 208 31.28 18.52 -9.62
N SER A 209 32.31 17.68 -9.54
CA SER A 209 33.53 18.01 -8.80
C SER A 209 34.17 19.11 -9.62
N ASP A 210 33.97 20.34 -9.17
CA ASP A 210 34.68 21.53 -9.63
C ASP A 210 36.04 21.59 -8.91
N ASP A 211 36.75 20.46 -8.89
CA ASP A 211 38.14 20.39 -8.44
C ASP A 211 39.06 20.67 -9.65
N LEU A 212 38.99 21.92 -10.14
CA LEU A 212 40.03 22.55 -10.97
C LEU A 212 40.38 23.93 -10.41
#